data_AF-A0A024TA78-F1
#
_entry.id   AF-A0A024TA78-F1
#
_cell.length_a   1.000
_cell.length_b   1.000
_cell.length_c   1.000
_cell.angle_alpha   90.00
_cell.angle_beta   90.00
_cell.angle_gamma   90.00
#
_symmetry.space_group_name_H-M   'P 1'
#
loop_
_entity.id
_entity.type
_entity.pdbx_description
1 polymer ?
#
loop_
_entity_poly.entity_id
_entity_poly.type
_entity_poly.pdbx_seq_one_letter_code
_entity_poly.pdbx_strand_id
1 'polypeptide(L)'
;MFQRPAFRLLDEDDNAQVVLSPKRTGVEEQVKEAENPKWRQRLRPWLPLLGYTVIAFTTLATMTYLSFFAATVDGKAPTMLGCRYFGYWTGPTCGLNGIDCQPFESDWKPIRCPTRCLWDGSSVLEVIGTGVYKGDSRICRAAIHAGVIGTNGGCAMMKYSGSRNSFEGSTANGVTSTSFDSWFPKTFEFKPTASSSYCTDLSWGILGVGFAACFGLVFLPMPPVAMVHTLCVWGFFYVAVIAAPDGYDYKVILVRLSTQVFIVVAAVQCWFHWVIQHTFQTFRTSSKPVRLYFPWNVLSSSCV
;
A
#
# COMPACT_ATOMS: atom_id res chain seq x y z
N MET A 1 -66.67 21.91 14.36
CA MET A 1 -67.79 21.67 15.29
C MET A 1 -67.43 20.47 16.17
N PHE A 2 -66.76 20.74 17.30
CA PHE A 2 -66.61 19.87 18.49
C PHE A 2 -65.76 20.68 19.48
N GLN A 3 -66.43 21.49 20.32
CA GLN A 3 -65.79 22.20 21.44
C GLN A 3 -65.54 21.19 22.57
N ARG A 4 -64.32 21.16 23.11
CA ARG A 4 -64.03 20.47 24.38
C ARG A 4 -64.54 21.32 25.54
N PRO A 5 -65.03 20.72 26.63
CA PRO A 5 -65.52 21.48 27.78
C PRO A 5 -64.34 22.17 28.48
N ALA A 6 -64.47 23.47 28.73
CA ALA A 6 -63.57 24.20 29.60
C ALA A 6 -63.92 23.87 31.05
N PHE A 7 -62.96 23.31 31.79
CA PHE A 7 -63.09 23.09 33.22
C PHE A 7 -62.99 24.44 33.94
N ARG A 8 -64.03 24.81 34.69
CA ARG A 8 -64.14 26.08 35.42
C ARG A 8 -64.16 25.74 36.91
N LEU A 9 -63.06 26.01 37.62
CA LEU A 9 -63.05 26.05 39.08
C LEU A 9 -63.43 27.47 39.49
N LEU A 10 -64.38 27.59 40.43
CA LEU A 10 -64.78 28.87 41.02
C LEU A 10 -64.07 28.98 42.38
N ASP A 11 -63.34 30.07 42.59
CA ASP A 11 -62.94 30.53 43.93
C ASP A 11 -64.02 31.50 44.47
N GLU A 12 -64.07 31.61 45.80
CA GLU A 12 -65.14 32.24 46.59
C GLU A 12 -65.08 33.79 46.64
N ASP A 13 -64.41 34.43 45.69
CA ASP A 13 -64.43 35.87 45.46
C ASP A 13 -64.52 36.11 43.95
N ASP A 14 -65.65 36.66 43.51
CA ASP A 14 -66.19 36.71 42.14
C ASP A 14 -65.32 37.50 41.12
N ASN A 15 -64.09 37.03 40.84
CA ASN A 15 -63.18 37.58 39.85
C ASN A 15 -62.79 36.53 38.81
N ALA A 16 -63.25 36.74 37.57
CA ALA A 16 -62.91 35.89 36.44
C ALA A 16 -61.43 36.07 36.04
N GLN A 17 -60.56 35.11 36.38
CA GLN A 17 -59.25 34.99 35.74
C GLN A 17 -59.34 34.15 34.46
N VAL A 18 -59.12 34.81 33.31
CA VAL A 18 -58.89 34.13 32.04
C VAL A 18 -57.48 33.56 32.05
N VAL A 19 -57.34 32.26 32.32
CA VAL A 19 -56.07 31.55 32.11
C VAL A 19 -55.84 31.40 30.60
N LEU A 20 -55.08 32.33 30.02
CA LEU A 20 -54.54 32.18 28.67
C LEU A 20 -53.52 31.03 28.67
N SER A 21 -53.92 29.87 28.15
CA SER A 21 -53.00 28.78 27.88
C SER A 21 -51.97 29.24 26.82
N PRO A 22 -50.65 29.08 27.05
CA PRO A 22 -49.66 29.50 26.07
C PRO A 22 -49.77 28.56 24.87
N LYS A 23 -50.26 29.09 23.74
CA LYS A 23 -50.23 28.42 22.44
C LYS A 23 -48.80 28.44 21.91
N ARG A 24 -47.89 27.75 22.61
CA ARG A 24 -46.45 27.69 22.31
C ARG A 24 -46.04 26.25 22.04
N THR A 25 -46.50 25.70 20.92
CA THR A 25 -46.05 24.35 20.48
C THR A 25 -45.80 24.23 18.98
N GLY A 26 -46.27 25.17 18.13
CA GLY A 26 -46.00 25.11 16.69
C GLY A 26 -44.72 25.84 16.28
N VAL A 27 -44.57 27.11 16.67
CA VAL A 27 -43.50 27.98 16.16
C VAL A 27 -42.13 27.59 16.73
N GLU A 28 -42.04 27.22 18.01
CA GLU A 28 -40.77 26.89 18.66
C GLU A 28 -40.21 25.52 18.22
N GLU A 29 -41.09 24.60 17.82
CA GLU A 29 -40.71 23.30 17.24
C GLU A 29 -40.26 23.46 15.77
N GLN A 30 -40.96 24.30 14.99
CA GLN A 30 -40.55 24.65 13.62
C GLN A 30 -39.23 25.44 13.57
N VAL A 31 -38.97 26.31 14.55
CA VAL A 31 -37.69 27.04 14.68
C VAL A 31 -36.55 26.07 15.01
N LYS A 32 -36.75 25.09 15.91
CA LYS A 32 -35.75 24.05 16.22
C LYS A 32 -35.48 23.12 15.04
N GLU A 33 -36.47 22.84 14.20
CA GLU A 33 -36.31 22.01 12.99
C GLU A 33 -35.56 22.77 11.87
N ALA A 34 -35.66 24.09 11.82
CA ALA A 34 -34.86 24.94 10.94
C ALA A 34 -33.39 25.12 11.42
N GLU A 35 -33.16 25.10 12.73
CA GLU A 35 -31.84 25.30 13.33
C GLU A 35 -30.92 24.06 13.26
N ASN A 36 -31.49 22.85 13.26
CA ASN A 36 -30.73 21.61 13.10
C ASN A 36 -31.05 20.92 11.76
N PRO A 37 -30.35 21.28 10.67
CA PRO A 37 -30.70 20.79 9.36
C PRO A 37 -30.45 19.28 9.27
N LYS A 38 -31.45 18.53 8.80
CA LYS A 38 -31.47 17.05 8.72
C LYS A 38 -30.21 16.44 8.08
N TRP A 39 -29.49 17.19 7.23
CA TRP A 39 -28.21 16.77 6.65
C TRP A 39 -27.09 16.59 7.70
N ARG A 40 -27.04 17.40 8.78
CA ARG A 40 -26.02 17.26 9.85
C ARG A 40 -26.16 15.93 10.57
N GLN A 41 -27.40 15.52 10.87
CA GLN A 41 -27.67 14.23 11.50
C GLN A 41 -27.29 13.06 10.58
N ARG A 42 -27.45 13.23 9.26
CA ARG A 42 -27.09 12.25 8.25
C ARG A 42 -25.57 12.14 8.02
N LEU A 43 -24.82 13.24 8.16
CA LEU A 43 -23.35 13.30 8.03
C LEU A 43 -22.59 12.93 9.32
N ARG A 44 -23.20 13.10 10.50
CA ARG A 44 -22.57 12.79 11.80
C ARG A 44 -21.89 11.41 11.88
N PRO A 45 -22.46 10.30 11.37
CA PRO A 45 -21.79 9.00 11.40
C PRO A 45 -20.66 8.84 10.35
N TRP A 46 -20.58 9.71 9.34
CA TRP A 46 -19.54 9.64 8.30
C TRP A 46 -18.26 10.39 8.69
N LEU A 47 -18.33 11.35 9.61
CA LEU A 47 -17.17 12.07 10.15
C LEU A 47 -16.08 11.16 10.73
N PRO A 48 -16.37 10.20 11.63
CA PRO A 48 -15.33 9.29 12.15
C PRO A 48 -14.77 8.37 11.08
N LEU A 49 -15.60 7.94 10.11
CA LEU A 49 -15.14 7.15 8.97
C LEU A 49 -14.18 7.94 8.08
N LEU A 50 -14.53 9.19 7.75
CA LEU A 50 -13.64 10.08 7.00
C LEU A 50 -12.32 10.28 7.74
N GLY A 51 -12.36 10.62 9.04
CA GLY A 51 -11.16 10.77 9.85
C GLY A 51 -10.28 9.51 9.86
N TYR A 52 -10.89 8.34 10.05
CA TYR A 52 -10.19 7.06 10.01
C TYR A 52 -9.52 6.81 8.66
N THR A 53 -10.25 6.98 7.55
CA THR A 53 -9.71 6.76 6.20
C THR A 53 -8.59 7.73 5.85
N VAL A 54 -8.67 9.00 6.28
CA VAL A 54 -7.61 9.99 6.08
C VAL A 54 -6.36 9.62 6.88
N ILE A 55 -6.50 9.19 8.13
CA ILE A 55 -5.35 8.75 8.94
C ILE A 55 -4.71 7.49 8.35
N ALA A 56 -5.52 6.50 7.98
CA ALA A 56 -5.03 5.26 7.35
C ALA A 56 -4.30 5.56 6.02
N PHE A 57 -4.88 6.42 5.18
CA PHE A 57 -4.27 6.80 3.91
C PHE A 57 -2.97 7.59 4.12
N THR A 58 -2.95 8.58 5.01
CA THR A 58 -1.75 9.39 5.26
C THR A 58 -0.62 8.56 5.86
N THR A 59 -0.91 7.64 6.79
CA THR A 59 0.09 6.73 7.36
C THR A 59 0.64 5.76 6.31
N LEU A 60 -0.20 5.16 5.47
CA LEU A 60 0.26 4.30 4.37
C LEU A 60 1.07 5.07 3.33
N ALA A 61 0.64 6.29 2.98
CA ALA A 61 1.33 7.15 2.04
C ALA A 61 2.72 7.57 2.54
N THR A 62 2.84 7.96 3.82
CA THR A 62 4.13 8.32 4.42
C THR A 62 5.05 7.11 4.51
N MET A 63 4.56 5.94 4.94
CA MET A 63 5.38 4.71 4.96
C MET A 63 5.85 4.32 3.57
N THR A 64 4.99 4.41 2.55
CA THR A 64 5.35 4.12 1.16
C THR A 64 6.39 5.12 0.65
N TYR A 65 6.23 6.40 0.96
CA TYR A 65 7.20 7.44 0.62
C TYR A 65 8.57 7.16 1.24
N LEU A 66 8.61 6.85 2.54
CA LEU A 66 9.85 6.51 3.25
C LEU A 66 10.50 5.25 2.68
N SER A 67 9.71 4.24 2.30
CA SER A 67 10.20 2.98 1.77
C SER A 67 10.75 3.09 0.34
N PHE A 68 10.20 3.95 -0.52
CA PHE A 68 10.55 3.93 -1.94
C PHE A 68 11.22 5.20 -2.47
N PHE A 69 10.94 6.37 -1.86
CA PHE A 69 11.31 7.67 -2.42
C PHE A 69 12.23 8.50 -1.53
N ALA A 70 12.24 8.25 -0.22
CA ALA A 70 13.01 9.06 0.74
C ALA A 70 14.50 8.69 0.85
N ALA A 71 14.96 7.62 0.20
CA ALA A 71 16.35 7.19 0.34
C ALA A 71 17.33 8.25 -0.18
N THR A 72 18.40 8.45 0.58
CA THR A 72 19.53 9.27 0.17
C THR A 72 20.83 8.53 0.44
N VAL A 73 21.76 8.65 -0.51
CA VAL A 73 23.10 8.05 -0.45
C VAL A 73 24.08 9.14 -0.86
N ASP A 74 24.97 9.51 0.05
CA ASP A 74 25.95 10.59 -0.16
C ASP A 74 25.30 11.89 -0.71
N GLY A 75 24.13 12.25 -0.18
CA GLY A 75 23.36 13.44 -0.56
C GLY A 75 22.62 13.34 -1.89
N LYS A 76 22.69 12.21 -2.61
CA LYS A 76 21.99 11.97 -3.88
C LYS A 76 20.87 10.94 -3.72
N ALA A 77 19.81 11.08 -4.51
CA ALA A 77 18.75 10.07 -4.58
C ALA A 77 19.25 8.82 -5.33
N PRO A 78 19.16 7.61 -4.75
CA PRO A 78 19.57 6.38 -5.41
C PRO A 78 18.58 5.98 -6.50
N THR A 79 19.10 5.29 -7.51
CA THR A 79 18.28 4.64 -8.53
C THR A 79 17.75 3.30 -8.01
N MET A 80 16.44 3.12 -8.01
CA MET A 80 15.79 1.86 -7.61
C MET A 80 15.94 0.81 -8.71
N LEU A 81 16.52 -0.34 -8.38
CA LEU A 81 16.78 -1.43 -9.31
C LEU A 81 15.94 -2.67 -8.97
N GLY A 82 15.39 -3.33 -9.99
CA GLY A 82 14.74 -4.63 -9.85
C GLY A 82 15.72 -5.75 -9.53
N CYS A 83 15.28 -6.83 -8.88
CA CYS A 83 16.12 -8.01 -8.68
C CYS A 83 16.59 -8.64 -9.99
N ARG A 84 15.77 -8.53 -11.03
CA ARG A 84 16.09 -8.98 -12.41
C ARG A 84 16.86 -7.94 -13.21
N TYR A 85 17.14 -6.77 -12.66
CA TYR A 85 17.85 -5.73 -13.37
C TYR A 85 19.33 -6.09 -13.54
N PHE A 86 19.85 -5.83 -14.73
CA PHE A 86 21.23 -6.06 -15.13
C PHE A 86 21.72 -4.87 -15.93
N GLY A 87 23.03 -4.61 -15.88
CA GLY A 87 23.65 -3.41 -16.45
C GLY A 87 23.78 -3.43 -17.98
N TYR A 88 22.87 -4.11 -18.69
CA TYR A 88 22.90 -4.23 -20.14
C TYR A 88 22.35 -2.98 -20.83
N TRP A 89 22.65 -2.87 -22.10
CA TRP A 89 22.36 -1.73 -22.97
C TRP A 89 20.88 -1.68 -23.32
N THR A 90 20.31 -0.50 -23.29
CA THR A 90 18.97 -0.25 -23.81
C THR A 90 19.07 0.12 -25.28
N GLY A 91 19.00 -0.88 -26.17
CA GLY A 91 18.84 -0.62 -27.60
C GLY A 91 19.42 -1.71 -28.51
N PRO A 92 18.88 -1.87 -29.73
CA PRO A 92 19.37 -2.85 -30.70
C PRO A 92 20.71 -2.46 -31.33
N THR A 93 21.22 -1.25 -31.07
CA THR A 93 22.36 -0.65 -31.78
C THR A 93 23.71 -0.78 -31.06
N CYS A 94 23.79 -1.49 -29.94
CA CYS A 94 25.01 -1.57 -29.13
C CYS A 94 25.98 -2.71 -29.54
N GLY A 95 25.68 -3.46 -30.60
CA GLY A 95 26.50 -4.59 -31.03
C GLY A 95 26.47 -5.80 -30.08
N LEU A 96 27.22 -6.84 -30.44
CA LEU A 96 27.34 -8.04 -29.62
C LEU A 96 28.05 -7.70 -28.29
N ASN A 97 27.44 -8.07 -27.17
CA ASN A 97 27.92 -7.71 -25.83
C ASN A 97 27.99 -6.20 -25.57
N GLY A 98 27.42 -5.35 -26.42
CA GLY A 98 27.32 -3.91 -26.19
C GLY A 98 28.57 -3.07 -26.33
N ILE A 99 29.58 -3.62 -27.00
CA ILE A 99 30.87 -2.96 -27.19
C ILE A 99 30.73 -1.60 -27.87
N ASP A 100 29.72 -1.42 -28.73
CA ASP A 100 29.53 -0.20 -29.52
C ASP A 100 28.90 0.95 -28.73
N CYS A 101 28.44 0.69 -27.49
CA CYS A 101 27.84 1.71 -26.63
C CYS A 101 28.82 2.33 -25.64
N GLN A 102 30.10 2.30 -26.00
CA GLN A 102 31.17 3.04 -25.32
C GLN A 102 31.10 4.55 -25.65
N PRO A 103 31.59 5.42 -24.75
CA PRO A 103 32.18 5.11 -23.45
C PRO A 103 31.13 4.79 -22.38
N PHE A 104 31.48 3.90 -21.45
CA PHE A 104 30.62 3.60 -20.31
C PHE A 104 30.85 4.61 -19.20
N GLU A 105 29.76 5.01 -18.54
CA GLU A 105 29.82 5.96 -17.44
C GLU A 105 30.54 5.35 -16.23
N SER A 106 31.75 5.83 -15.96
CA SER A 106 32.62 5.35 -14.88
C SER A 106 32.38 6.03 -13.54
N ASP A 107 31.40 6.93 -13.48
CA ASP A 107 31.06 7.67 -12.26
C ASP A 107 30.33 6.79 -11.26
N TRP A 108 30.62 7.01 -9.97
CA TRP A 108 29.92 6.32 -8.90
C TRP A 108 28.47 6.82 -8.79
N LYS A 109 27.55 5.88 -8.97
CA LYS A 109 26.11 6.09 -8.86
C LYS A 109 25.52 5.41 -7.62
N PRO A 110 24.64 6.11 -6.90
CA PRO A 110 23.87 5.49 -5.84
C PRO A 110 22.79 4.58 -6.43
N ILE A 111 22.76 3.35 -5.96
CA ILE A 111 21.75 2.35 -6.32
C ILE A 111 21.01 1.91 -5.06
N ARG A 112 19.76 1.47 -5.23
CA ARG A 112 18.97 0.87 -4.18
C ARG A 112 18.30 -0.40 -4.69
N CYS A 113 18.41 -1.45 -3.89
CA CYS A 113 17.92 -2.78 -4.19
C CYS A 113 16.81 -3.17 -3.20
N PRO A 114 15.73 -3.82 -3.68
CA PRO A 114 14.66 -4.31 -2.81
C PRO A 114 15.12 -5.51 -1.99
N THR A 115 14.28 -5.87 -1.02
CA THR A 115 14.44 -7.14 -0.31
C THR A 115 14.31 -8.34 -1.25
N ARG A 116 14.86 -9.49 -0.83
CA ARG A 116 14.51 -10.81 -1.41
C ARG A 116 14.98 -11.08 -2.84
N CYS A 117 16.01 -10.39 -3.30
CA CYS A 117 16.65 -10.72 -4.57
C CYS A 117 17.38 -12.07 -4.59
N LEU A 118 17.41 -12.82 -3.47
CA LEU A 118 17.90 -14.19 -3.38
C LEU A 118 16.79 -15.26 -3.46
N TRP A 119 15.51 -14.87 -3.44
CA TRP A 119 14.40 -15.83 -3.36
C TRP A 119 14.08 -16.46 -4.72
N ASP A 120 14.33 -15.72 -5.79
CA ASP A 120 14.27 -16.26 -7.15
C ASP A 120 15.59 -17.02 -7.40
N GLY A 121 15.51 -18.36 -7.40
CA GLY A 121 16.64 -19.26 -7.65
C GLY A 121 16.90 -19.49 -9.13
N SER A 122 16.23 -18.75 -10.03
CA SER A 122 16.38 -18.94 -11.48
C SER A 122 17.83 -18.72 -11.94
N SER A 123 18.28 -19.53 -12.90
CA SER A 123 19.54 -19.33 -13.63
C SER A 123 19.61 -17.98 -14.33
N VAL A 124 18.45 -17.37 -14.59
CA VAL A 124 18.32 -16.00 -15.11
C VAL A 124 18.91 -14.97 -14.14
N LEU A 125 19.25 -15.33 -12.89
CA LEU A 125 19.85 -14.43 -11.92
C LEU A 125 21.35 -14.68 -11.67
N GLU A 126 22.10 -15.17 -12.64
CA GLU A 126 23.53 -15.45 -12.51
C GLU A 126 24.35 -14.21 -12.10
N VAL A 127 25.40 -14.47 -11.33
CA VAL A 127 26.43 -13.50 -10.92
C VAL A 127 27.77 -14.05 -11.40
N ILE A 128 28.51 -13.27 -12.17
CA ILE A 128 29.77 -13.69 -12.78
C ILE A 128 30.89 -12.78 -12.27
N GLY A 129 31.90 -13.39 -11.66
CA GLY A 129 33.07 -12.71 -11.10
C GLY A 129 32.95 -12.26 -9.64
N THR A 130 34.09 -11.89 -9.07
CA THR A 130 34.25 -11.42 -7.70
C THR A 130 35.01 -10.09 -7.65
N GLY A 131 34.47 -9.16 -6.86
CA GLY A 131 34.96 -7.77 -6.77
C GLY A 131 34.53 -6.93 -7.98
N VAL A 132 35.03 -7.30 -9.16
CA VAL A 132 34.60 -6.75 -10.45
C VAL A 132 33.71 -7.79 -11.14
N TYR A 133 32.46 -7.41 -11.38
CA TYR A 133 31.43 -8.27 -11.94
C TYR A 133 31.24 -8.00 -13.43
N LYS A 134 30.89 -9.04 -14.16
CA LYS A 134 30.56 -8.95 -15.59
C LYS A 134 29.25 -8.17 -15.79
N GLY A 135 29.16 -7.32 -16.82
CA GLY A 135 28.05 -6.38 -17.03
C GLY A 135 26.64 -6.97 -17.19
N ASP A 136 26.53 -8.26 -17.49
CA ASP A 136 25.27 -9.02 -17.57
C ASP A 136 24.84 -9.67 -16.25
N SER A 137 25.71 -9.64 -15.23
CA SER A 137 25.36 -10.08 -13.88
C SER A 137 24.22 -9.25 -13.30
N ARG A 138 23.39 -9.88 -12.46
CA ARG A 138 22.31 -9.15 -11.76
C ARG A 138 22.88 -8.25 -10.68
N ILE A 139 22.61 -6.95 -10.81
CA ILE A 139 23.27 -5.92 -9.99
C ILE A 139 22.97 -6.11 -8.50
N CYS A 140 21.71 -6.32 -8.12
CA CYS A 140 21.34 -6.47 -6.71
C CYS A 140 21.89 -7.77 -6.09
N ARG A 141 21.94 -8.87 -6.84
CA ARG A 141 22.49 -10.13 -6.35
C ARG A 141 24.02 -10.06 -6.23
N ALA A 142 24.68 -9.41 -7.19
CA ALA A 142 26.11 -9.12 -7.14
C ALA A 142 26.48 -8.18 -5.98
N ALA A 143 25.62 -7.21 -5.65
CA ALA A 143 25.82 -6.32 -4.51
C ALA A 143 25.71 -7.08 -3.17
N ILE A 144 24.80 -8.06 -3.07
CA ILE A 144 24.75 -8.97 -1.91
C ILE A 144 26.01 -9.83 -1.85
N HIS A 145 26.42 -10.43 -2.98
CA HIS A 145 27.66 -11.21 -3.07
C HIS A 145 28.88 -10.38 -2.60
N ALA A 146 28.99 -9.12 -3.04
CA ALA A 146 30.03 -8.19 -2.63
C ALA A 146 29.97 -7.79 -1.14
N GLY A 147 28.86 -8.06 -0.45
CA GLY A 147 28.66 -7.69 0.95
C GLY A 147 28.39 -6.21 1.19
N VAL A 148 28.11 -5.43 0.14
CA VAL A 148 27.79 -4.00 0.28
C VAL A 148 26.33 -3.76 0.67
N ILE A 149 25.45 -4.75 0.44
CA ILE A 149 24.07 -4.77 0.91
C ILE A 149 23.73 -6.14 1.53
N GLY A 150 22.74 -6.17 2.42
CA GLY A 150 22.25 -7.41 3.03
C GLY A 150 21.20 -8.13 2.17
N THR A 151 20.79 -9.31 2.63
CA THR A 151 19.71 -10.11 2.00
C THR A 151 18.34 -9.41 2.01
N ASN A 152 18.16 -8.47 2.94
CA ASN A 152 17.00 -7.61 3.07
C ASN A 152 17.10 -6.33 2.20
N GLY A 153 17.92 -6.35 1.15
CA GLY A 153 18.12 -5.20 0.28
C GLY A 153 18.96 -4.11 0.93
N GLY A 154 18.94 -2.92 0.33
CA GLY A 154 19.69 -1.77 0.82
C GLY A 154 20.18 -0.85 -0.28
N CYS A 155 21.02 0.11 0.11
CA CYS A 155 21.66 1.04 -0.81
C CYS A 155 23.14 0.73 -0.95
N ALA A 156 23.69 0.95 -2.14
CA ALA A 156 25.12 0.84 -2.41
C ALA A 156 25.55 1.89 -3.44
N MET A 157 26.86 2.09 -3.56
CA MET A 157 27.45 2.83 -4.66
C MET A 157 28.00 1.84 -5.69
N MET A 158 27.64 2.04 -6.95
CA MET A 158 28.06 1.22 -8.08
C MET A 158 28.69 2.12 -9.14
N LYS A 159 29.71 1.64 -9.83
CA LYS A 159 30.16 2.26 -11.09
C LYS A 159 30.39 1.19 -12.14
N TYR A 160 30.32 1.57 -13.40
CA TYR A 160 30.86 0.73 -14.45
C TYR A 160 32.39 0.82 -14.44
N SER A 161 33.02 -0.32 -14.67
CA SER A 161 34.44 -0.45 -14.93
C SER A 161 34.59 -0.91 -16.38
N GLY A 162 35.78 -0.69 -16.96
CA GLY A 162 36.04 -0.98 -18.36
C GLY A 162 36.00 -2.48 -18.69
N SER A 163 36.78 -2.89 -19.68
CA SER A 163 36.84 -4.28 -20.06
C SER A 163 37.69 -5.13 -19.11
N ARG A 164 37.39 -6.42 -19.02
CA ARG A 164 38.19 -7.40 -18.28
C ARG A 164 38.36 -8.68 -19.10
N ASN A 165 39.50 -9.35 -18.96
CA ASN A 165 39.85 -10.57 -19.71
C ASN A 165 39.35 -11.86 -19.05
N SER A 166 39.19 -11.86 -17.73
CA SER A 166 38.77 -13.04 -16.96
C SER A 166 38.06 -12.62 -15.66
N PHE A 167 37.25 -13.54 -15.14
CA PHE A 167 36.46 -13.37 -13.94
C PHE A 167 36.61 -14.61 -13.06
N GLU A 168 37.07 -14.41 -11.83
CA GLU A 168 37.14 -15.44 -10.80
C GLU A 168 35.80 -15.53 -10.07
N GLY A 169 35.20 -16.71 -9.99
CA GLY A 169 33.99 -16.98 -9.22
C GLY A 169 34.32 -17.35 -7.76
N SER A 170 33.41 -17.02 -6.85
CA SER A 170 33.50 -17.38 -5.44
C SER A 170 32.12 -17.52 -4.80
N THR A 171 32.07 -18.06 -3.58
CA THR A 171 30.86 -18.01 -2.76
C THR A 171 31.06 -17.01 -1.62
N ALA A 172 30.22 -15.98 -1.57
CA ALA A 172 30.24 -14.95 -0.53
C ALA A 172 28.81 -14.50 -0.19
N ASN A 173 28.56 -14.23 1.10
CA ASN A 173 27.29 -13.67 1.59
C ASN A 173 26.04 -14.46 1.15
N GLY A 174 26.15 -15.80 1.04
CA GLY A 174 25.06 -16.67 0.62
C GLY A 174 24.78 -16.67 -0.89
N VAL A 175 25.62 -16.02 -1.70
CA VAL A 175 25.55 -16.02 -3.16
C VAL A 175 26.79 -16.74 -3.70
N THR A 176 26.60 -17.57 -4.72
CA THR A 176 27.72 -18.17 -5.47
C THR A 176 27.79 -17.49 -6.83
N SER A 177 28.97 -16.98 -7.16
CA SER A 177 29.30 -16.43 -8.48
C SER A 177 30.09 -17.45 -9.31
N THR A 178 29.92 -17.40 -10.62
CA THR A 178 30.60 -18.27 -11.58
C THR A 178 31.86 -17.60 -12.14
N SER A 179 32.86 -18.42 -12.45
CA SER A 179 34.06 -17.98 -13.16
C SER A 179 33.78 -17.86 -14.66
N PHE A 180 34.41 -16.90 -15.33
CA PHE A 180 34.32 -16.72 -16.78
C PHE A 180 35.68 -16.31 -17.33
N ASP A 181 36.32 -17.21 -18.07
CA ASP A 181 37.66 -16.99 -18.62
C ASP A 181 37.60 -16.49 -20.07
N SER A 182 36.99 -15.32 -20.27
CA SER A 182 36.95 -14.66 -21.57
C SER A 182 36.74 -13.16 -21.43
N TRP A 183 37.24 -12.42 -22.42
CA TRP A 183 37.13 -10.98 -22.48
C TRP A 183 35.68 -10.51 -22.52
N PHE A 184 35.38 -9.43 -21.78
CA PHE A 184 34.09 -8.77 -21.79
C PHE A 184 34.25 -7.25 -21.70
N PRO A 185 33.53 -6.46 -22.52
CA PRO A 185 33.76 -5.03 -22.67
C PRO A 185 33.36 -4.20 -21.45
N LYS A 186 32.34 -4.63 -20.70
CA LYS A 186 31.76 -3.84 -19.60
C LYS A 186 31.66 -4.61 -18.32
N THR A 187 32.20 -4.02 -17.28
CA THR A 187 32.14 -4.57 -15.94
C THR A 187 31.54 -3.56 -14.99
N PHE A 188 31.24 -3.97 -13.77
CA PHE A 188 30.86 -3.05 -12.70
C PHE A 188 31.43 -3.51 -11.37
N GLU A 189 31.61 -2.55 -10.48
CA GLU A 189 32.10 -2.79 -9.13
C GLU A 189 31.33 -1.94 -8.12
N PHE A 190 31.43 -2.33 -6.86
CA PHE A 190 30.72 -1.69 -5.75
C PHE A 190 31.70 -1.10 -4.75
N LYS A 191 31.23 -0.08 -4.01
CA LYS A 191 31.88 0.41 -2.80
C LYS A 191 30.85 0.61 -1.68
N PRO A 192 31.26 0.52 -0.41
CA PRO A 192 30.42 0.92 0.70
C PRO A 192 30.05 2.41 0.61
N THR A 193 28.85 2.74 1.07
CA THR A 193 28.36 4.12 1.14
C THR A 193 28.96 4.84 2.33
N ALA A 194 29.35 6.11 2.19
CA ALA A 194 29.84 6.90 3.34
C ALA A 194 28.69 7.35 4.25
N SER A 195 27.54 7.69 3.65
CA SER A 195 26.32 8.05 4.37
C SER A 195 25.09 7.51 3.64
N SER A 196 24.18 6.87 4.37
CA SER A 196 22.92 6.36 3.81
C SER A 196 21.77 6.58 4.78
N SER A 197 20.64 7.08 4.29
CA SER A 197 19.41 7.23 5.07
C SER A 197 18.20 6.66 4.32
N TYR A 198 17.21 6.15 5.07
CA TYR A 198 15.97 5.56 4.54
C TYR A 198 16.17 4.44 3.50
N CYS A 199 17.24 3.66 3.64
CA CYS A 199 17.57 2.56 2.73
C CYS A 199 16.93 1.20 3.10
N THR A 200 16.10 1.17 4.15
CA THR A 200 15.39 -0.04 4.58
C THR A 200 14.05 -0.20 3.86
N ASP A 201 13.71 -1.44 3.55
CA ASP A 201 12.43 -1.80 2.95
C ASP A 201 11.36 -1.94 4.05
N LEU A 202 10.29 -1.16 3.93
CA LEU A 202 9.19 -1.14 4.90
C LEU A 202 7.96 -1.93 4.43
N SER A 203 8.08 -2.74 3.36
CA SER A 203 6.96 -3.45 2.71
C SER A 203 6.14 -4.33 3.66
N TRP A 204 6.80 -4.96 4.64
CA TRP A 204 6.13 -5.74 5.69
C TRP A 204 5.36 -4.87 6.69
N GLY A 205 5.93 -3.71 7.05
CA GLY A 205 5.25 -2.73 7.88
C GLY A 205 4.02 -2.15 7.18
N ILE A 206 4.15 -1.84 5.87
CA ILE A 206 3.04 -1.35 5.06
C ILE A 206 1.92 -2.38 4.95
N LEU A 207 2.27 -3.67 4.79
CA LEU A 207 1.29 -4.76 4.83
C LEU A 207 0.54 -4.79 6.15
N GLY A 208 1.27 -4.77 7.28
CA GLY A 208 0.68 -4.84 8.61
C GLY A 208 -0.25 -3.65 8.90
N VAL A 209 0.19 -2.43 8.60
CA VAL A 209 -0.62 -1.21 8.78
C VAL A 209 -1.83 -1.22 7.87
N GLY A 210 -1.70 -1.64 6.61
CA GLY A 210 -2.83 -1.67 5.70
C GLY A 210 -3.83 -2.78 6.02
N PHE A 211 -3.38 -3.93 6.53
CA PHE A 211 -4.25 -4.96 7.05
C PHE A 211 -5.02 -4.46 8.27
N ALA A 212 -4.34 -3.82 9.23
CA ALA A 212 -4.98 -3.21 10.39
C ALA A 212 -5.97 -2.10 9.99
N ALA A 213 -5.62 -1.30 8.98
CA ALA A 213 -6.47 -0.27 8.41
C ALA A 213 -7.74 -0.84 7.76
N CYS A 214 -7.64 -1.96 7.04
CA CYS A 214 -8.81 -2.59 6.44
C CYS A 214 -9.66 -3.32 7.50
N PHE A 215 -9.02 -3.97 8.46
CA PHE A 215 -9.71 -4.65 9.56
C PHE A 215 -10.48 -3.67 10.44
N GLY A 216 -9.94 -2.47 10.71
CA GLY A 216 -10.64 -1.46 11.49
C GLY A 216 -11.93 -0.94 10.82
N LEU A 217 -12.06 -1.05 9.49
CA LEU A 217 -13.30 -0.71 8.78
C LEU A 217 -14.48 -1.61 9.18
N VAL A 218 -14.23 -2.81 9.72
CA VAL A 218 -15.27 -3.74 10.21
C VAL A 218 -16.07 -3.12 11.36
N PHE A 219 -15.44 -2.26 12.17
CA PHE A 219 -16.08 -1.62 13.32
C PHE A 219 -16.84 -0.34 12.96
N LEU A 220 -16.74 0.12 11.72
CA LEU A 220 -17.39 1.33 11.22
C LEU A 220 -18.67 0.99 10.43
N PRO A 221 -19.64 1.91 10.31
CA PRO A 221 -20.93 1.64 9.67
C PRO A 221 -20.83 1.59 8.13
N MET A 222 -20.12 0.60 7.60
CA MET A 222 -19.93 0.37 6.16
C MET A 222 -20.84 -0.74 5.62
N PRO A 223 -21.37 -0.64 4.39
CA PRO A 223 -22.07 -1.74 3.75
C PRO A 223 -21.07 -2.88 3.41
N PRO A 224 -21.46 -4.16 3.51
CA PRO A 224 -20.56 -5.30 3.24
C PRO A 224 -19.91 -5.26 1.86
N VAL A 225 -20.62 -4.77 0.84
CA VAL A 225 -20.10 -4.56 -0.52
C VAL A 225 -18.85 -3.68 -0.50
N ALA A 226 -18.92 -2.54 0.19
CA ALA A 226 -17.82 -1.59 0.23
C ALA A 226 -16.59 -2.17 0.95
N MET A 227 -16.80 -2.95 2.01
CA MET A 227 -15.71 -3.61 2.74
C MET A 227 -14.95 -4.60 1.87
N VAL A 228 -15.66 -5.46 1.13
CA VAL A 228 -15.05 -6.45 0.23
C VAL A 228 -14.26 -5.75 -0.87
N HIS A 229 -14.83 -4.72 -1.49
CA HIS A 229 -14.11 -3.92 -2.50
C HIS A 229 -12.86 -3.27 -1.93
N THR A 230 -12.94 -2.62 -0.75
CA THR A 230 -11.78 -1.98 -0.14
C THR A 230 -10.67 -2.99 0.15
N LEU A 231 -10.99 -4.18 0.69
CA LEU A 231 -10.02 -5.24 0.96
C LEU A 231 -9.35 -5.76 -0.31
N CYS A 232 -10.14 -6.08 -1.35
CA CYS A 232 -9.62 -6.62 -2.60
C CYS A 232 -8.79 -5.59 -3.37
N VAL A 233 -9.26 -4.35 -3.44
CA VAL A 233 -8.55 -3.26 -4.11
C VAL A 233 -7.25 -2.96 -3.38
N TRP A 234 -7.25 -2.85 -2.04
CA TRP A 234 -6.03 -2.64 -1.27
C TRP A 234 -5.05 -3.81 -1.43
N GLY A 235 -5.51 -5.06 -1.35
CA GLY A 235 -4.67 -6.24 -1.56
C GLY A 235 -4.04 -6.27 -2.96
N PHE A 236 -4.80 -5.92 -3.99
CA PHE A 236 -4.30 -5.79 -5.36
C PHE A 236 -3.22 -4.71 -5.46
N PHE A 237 -3.48 -3.50 -4.93
CA PHE A 237 -2.48 -2.41 -4.92
C PHE A 237 -1.21 -2.80 -4.15
N TYR A 238 -1.35 -3.46 -3.00
CA TYR A 238 -0.22 -3.92 -2.21
C TYR A 238 0.67 -4.87 -3.02
N VAL A 239 0.08 -5.89 -3.65
CA VAL A 239 0.85 -6.85 -4.43
C VAL A 239 1.52 -6.18 -5.64
N ALA A 240 0.77 -5.37 -6.38
CA ALA A 240 1.23 -4.80 -7.64
C ALA A 240 2.28 -3.68 -7.49
N VAL A 241 2.25 -2.92 -6.39
CA VAL A 241 3.13 -1.75 -6.18
C VAL A 241 4.24 -2.02 -5.16
N ILE A 242 3.94 -2.80 -4.12
CA ILE A 242 4.78 -2.89 -2.93
C ILE A 242 5.46 -4.25 -2.84
N ALA A 243 4.70 -5.34 -2.87
CA ALA A 243 5.23 -6.67 -2.59
C ALA A 243 6.12 -7.23 -3.71
N ALA A 244 5.69 -7.08 -4.96
CA ALA A 244 6.38 -7.66 -6.11
C ALA A 244 6.14 -6.82 -7.37
N PRO A 245 6.67 -5.59 -7.43
CA PRO A 245 6.56 -4.79 -8.64
C PRO A 245 7.39 -5.40 -9.77
N ASP A 246 6.83 -5.47 -10.98
CA ASP A 246 7.51 -5.98 -12.19
C ASP A 246 8.73 -5.12 -12.61
N GLY A 247 8.82 -3.90 -12.07
CA GLY A 247 9.91 -2.96 -12.27
C GLY A 247 9.69 -1.71 -11.43
N TYR A 248 10.59 -0.73 -11.52
CA TYR A 248 10.50 0.53 -10.77
C TYR A 248 10.23 1.75 -11.66
N ASP A 249 9.70 1.53 -12.86
CA ASP A 249 9.16 2.61 -13.69
C ASP A 249 7.73 2.93 -13.27
N TYR A 250 7.61 3.82 -12.28
CA TYR A 250 6.31 4.21 -11.72
C TYR A 250 5.35 4.81 -12.76
N LYS A 251 5.85 5.36 -13.87
CA LYS A 251 4.96 5.88 -14.93
C LYS A 251 4.26 4.73 -15.65
N VAL A 252 5.01 3.71 -16.03
CA VAL A 252 4.47 2.50 -16.68
C VAL A 252 3.56 1.74 -15.72
N ILE A 253 3.96 1.62 -14.45
CA ILE A 253 3.16 0.97 -13.41
C ILE A 253 1.81 1.68 -13.26
N LEU A 254 1.80 3.01 -13.14
CA LEU A 254 0.57 3.78 -12.95
C LEU A 254 -0.42 3.59 -14.11
N VAL A 255 0.07 3.57 -15.35
CA VAL A 255 -0.77 3.32 -16.53
C VAL A 255 -1.37 1.92 -16.48
N ARG A 256 -0.59 0.89 -16.17
CA ARG A 256 -1.08 -0.50 -16.06
C ARG A 256 -2.10 -0.68 -14.94
N LEU A 257 -1.81 -0.14 -13.76
CA LEU A 257 -2.71 -0.21 -12.60
C LEU A 257 -4.09 0.37 -12.90
N SER A 258 -4.14 1.48 -13.63
CA SER A 258 -5.43 2.11 -13.98
C SER A 258 -6.37 1.12 -14.68
N THR A 259 -5.86 0.37 -15.65
CA THR A 259 -6.63 -0.64 -16.40
C THR A 259 -6.98 -1.87 -15.55
N GLN A 260 -6.03 -2.34 -14.74
CA GLN A 260 -6.21 -3.56 -13.94
C GLN A 260 -7.18 -3.36 -12.78
N VAL A 261 -7.21 -2.17 -12.17
CA VAL A 261 -8.15 -1.84 -11.08
C VAL A 261 -9.61 -1.97 -11.55
N PHE A 262 -9.94 -1.54 -12.77
CA PHE A 262 -11.30 -1.71 -13.31
C PHE A 262 -11.68 -3.18 -13.43
N ILE A 263 -10.76 -4.02 -13.89
CA ILE A 263 -10.98 -5.47 -14.01
C ILE A 263 -11.21 -6.08 -12.63
N VAL A 264 -10.40 -5.70 -11.63
CA VAL A 264 -10.54 -6.18 -10.24
C VAL A 264 -11.88 -5.76 -9.66
N VAL A 265 -12.27 -4.49 -9.79
CA VAL A 265 -13.56 -4.00 -9.29
C VAL A 265 -14.74 -4.73 -9.97
N ALA A 266 -14.69 -4.93 -11.29
CA ALA A 266 -15.73 -5.66 -12.01
C ALA A 266 -15.81 -7.13 -11.54
N ALA A 267 -14.67 -7.81 -11.42
CA ALA A 267 -14.61 -9.19 -10.96
C ALA A 267 -15.12 -9.34 -9.52
N VAL A 268 -14.72 -8.45 -8.61
CA VAL A 268 -15.19 -8.44 -7.21
C VAL A 268 -16.68 -8.15 -7.14
N GLN A 269 -17.21 -7.27 -8.01
CA GLN A 269 -18.65 -7.01 -8.07
C GLN A 269 -19.43 -8.23 -8.54
N CYS A 270 -18.96 -8.92 -9.58
CA CYS A 270 -19.56 -10.18 -10.04
C CYS A 270 -19.52 -11.26 -8.95
N TRP A 271 -18.37 -11.42 -8.30
CA TRP A 271 -18.21 -12.37 -7.21
C TRP A 271 -19.10 -12.06 -6.01
N PHE A 272 -19.28 -10.76 -5.69
CA PHE A 272 -20.15 -10.33 -4.61
C PHE A 272 -21.61 -10.77 -4.85
N HIS A 273 -22.11 -10.55 -6.07
CA HIS A 273 -23.47 -10.95 -6.44
C HIS A 273 -23.65 -12.46 -6.52
N TRP A 274 -22.64 -13.22 -6.95
CA TRP A 274 -22.84 -14.65 -7.16
C TRP A 274 -22.72 -15.47 -5.87
N VAL A 275 -21.83 -15.04 -4.95
CA VAL A 275 -21.48 -15.85 -3.77
C VAL A 275 -21.73 -15.08 -2.47
N ILE A 276 -21.12 -13.90 -2.34
CA ILE A 276 -20.95 -13.23 -1.03
C ILE A 276 -22.29 -12.73 -0.46
N GLN A 277 -23.20 -12.26 -1.31
CA GLN A 277 -24.51 -11.80 -0.86
C GLN A 277 -25.33 -12.90 -0.16
N HIS A 278 -25.10 -14.18 -0.51
CA HIS A 278 -25.76 -15.32 0.11
C HIS A 278 -25.08 -15.73 1.42
N THR A 279 -23.76 -15.54 1.54
CA THR A 279 -22.99 -15.84 2.75
C THR A 279 -23.32 -14.91 3.93
N PHE A 280 -23.63 -13.63 3.68
CA PHE A 280 -23.88 -12.65 4.74
C PHE A 280 -25.37 -12.37 5.02
N GLN A 281 -26.29 -13.24 4.59
CA GLN A 281 -27.73 -13.04 4.83
C GLN A 281 -28.04 -12.88 6.34
N THR A 282 -27.41 -13.71 7.19
CA THR A 282 -27.56 -13.66 8.65
C THR A 282 -27.00 -12.37 9.26
N PHE A 283 -25.89 -11.85 8.73
CA PHE A 283 -25.26 -10.60 9.20
C PHE A 283 -26.13 -9.36 8.92
N ARG A 284 -26.91 -9.43 7.83
CA ARG A 284 -27.82 -8.37 7.39
C ARG A 284 -29.02 -8.23 8.32
N THR A 285 -29.51 -9.33 8.89
CA THR A 285 -30.65 -9.37 9.83
C THR A 285 -30.27 -9.09 11.29
N SER A 286 -28.98 -9.19 11.65
CA SER A 286 -28.52 -8.93 13.03
C SER A 286 -28.55 -7.44 13.41
N SER A 287 -28.93 -7.17 14.66
CA SER A 287 -28.96 -5.81 15.24
C SER A 287 -27.55 -5.23 15.40
N LYS A 288 -27.43 -3.89 15.40
CA LYS A 288 -26.14 -3.17 15.55
C LYS A 288 -25.28 -3.64 16.74
N PRO A 289 -25.80 -3.91 17.96
CA PRO A 289 -24.97 -4.42 19.04
C PRO A 289 -24.42 -5.83 18.76
N VAL A 290 -25.19 -6.70 18.10
CA VAL A 290 -24.74 -8.06 17.75
C VAL A 290 -23.59 -8.04 16.74
N ARG A 291 -23.55 -7.06 15.83
CA ARG A 291 -22.41 -6.86 14.91
C ARG A 291 -21.11 -6.48 15.62
N LEU A 292 -21.18 -5.80 16.76
CA LEU A 292 -20.01 -5.41 17.56
C LEU A 292 -19.40 -6.57 18.36
N TYR A 293 -20.24 -7.52 18.80
CA TYR A 293 -19.81 -8.68 19.63
C TYR A 293 -19.55 -9.96 18.83
N PHE A 294 -19.78 -9.95 17.50
CA PHE A 294 -19.69 -11.16 16.66
C PHE A 294 -18.30 -11.81 16.53
N PRO A 295 -17.12 -11.13 16.66
CA PRO A 295 -15.87 -11.84 16.42
C PRO A 295 -15.51 -12.87 17.52
N TRP A 296 -16.24 -12.93 18.63
CA TRP A 296 -15.91 -13.81 19.77
C TRP A 296 -16.78 -15.08 19.92
N ASN A 297 -17.93 -15.17 19.24
CA ASN A 297 -18.86 -16.29 19.45
C ASN A 297 -18.84 -17.38 18.36
N VAL A 298 -17.95 -17.30 17.37
CA VAL A 298 -17.85 -18.32 16.30
C VAL A 298 -17.08 -19.57 16.75
N LEU A 299 -16.45 -19.58 17.93
CA LEU A 299 -15.73 -20.75 18.46
C LEU A 299 -16.53 -21.63 19.43
N SER A 300 -17.77 -21.28 19.80
CA SER A 300 -18.48 -22.03 20.84
C SER A 300 -19.78 -22.72 20.41
N SER A 301 -20.21 -22.63 19.15
CA SER A 301 -21.50 -23.23 18.78
C SER A 301 -21.57 -23.61 17.30
N SER A 302 -21.08 -24.82 16.96
CA SER A 302 -21.69 -25.75 15.98
C SER A 302 -20.79 -26.99 15.80
N CYS A 303 -20.85 -27.90 16.77
CA CYS A 303 -20.68 -29.33 16.55
C CYS A 303 -21.91 -29.99 17.19
N VAL A 304 -22.98 -30.10 16.41
CA VAL A 304 -24.06 -31.09 16.55
C VAL A 304 -24.48 -31.47 15.14
#